data_AF-A0A757C4B4-F1
#
_entry.id   AF-A0A757C4B4-F1
#
_cell.length_a   1.000
_cell.length_b   1.000
_cell.length_c   1.000
_cell.angle_alpha   90.00
_cell.angle_beta   90.00
_cell.angle_gamma   90.00
#
_symmetry.space_group_name_H-M   'P 1'
#
loop_
_entity.id
_entity.type
_entity.pdbx_description
1 polymer ?
#
loop_
_entity_poly.entity_id
_entity_poly.type
_entity_poly.pdbx_seq_one_letter_code
_entity_poly.pdbx_strand_id
1 'polypeptide(L)'
;MIKQYAYPIGKPGQPWAEPELQQWRKCQTRFRSYQNDVLDALEIIRSVYDVIQYGELNYDGEIYPLMAVKSKVWDDTLPVVLITGGVSEWKPEKVLFLLLPAPA
;
A
#
# COMPACT_ATOMS: atom_id res chain seq x y z
N MET A 1 30.02 -25.39 -2.33
CA MET A 1 28.73 -25.95 -1.85
C MET A 1 27.81 -24.79 -1.52
N ILE A 2 26.67 -24.67 -2.19
CA ILE A 2 25.68 -23.61 -1.90
C ILE A 2 24.79 -24.15 -0.77
N LYS A 3 24.73 -23.43 0.34
CA LYS A 3 23.88 -23.79 1.47
C LYS A 3 22.44 -23.40 1.12
N GLN A 4 21.61 -24.40 0.81
CA GLN A 4 20.21 -24.18 0.48
C GLN A 4 19.44 -23.98 1.80
N TYR A 5 18.92 -22.77 2.04
CA TYR A 5 18.03 -22.52 3.16
C TYR A 5 16.60 -22.91 2.76
N ALA A 6 16.06 -23.95 3.39
CA ALA A 6 14.65 -24.29 3.26
C ALA A 6 13.81 -23.25 4.01
N TYR A 7 12.77 -22.73 3.37
CA TYR A 7 11.78 -21.89 4.05
C TYR A 7 11.04 -22.74 5.11
N PRO A 8 10.73 -22.21 6.30
CA PRO A 8 10.24 -23.01 7.42
C PRO A 8 8.79 -23.50 7.28
N ILE A 9 8.08 -23.11 6.21
CA ILE A 9 6.67 -23.46 5.97
C ILE A 9 6.53 -24.13 4.59
N GLY A 10 5.79 -25.24 4.55
CA GLY A 10 5.50 -26.00 3.32
C GLY A 10 6.60 -26.97 2.88
N LYS A 11 6.42 -27.56 1.70
CA LYS A 11 7.33 -28.55 1.11
C LYS A 11 7.82 -28.08 -0.27
N PRO A 12 9.12 -28.21 -0.59
CA PRO A 12 9.63 -27.86 -1.91
C PRO A 12 8.89 -28.61 -3.02
N GLY A 13 8.52 -27.88 -4.08
CA GLY A 13 7.78 -28.44 -5.22
C GLY A 13 6.27 -28.64 -4.97
N GLN A 14 5.74 -28.26 -3.80
CA GLN A 14 4.32 -28.31 -3.50
C GLN A 14 3.78 -26.89 -3.23
N PRO A 15 2.75 -26.43 -3.97
CA PRO A 15 2.07 -25.18 -3.66
C PRO A 15 1.49 -25.19 -2.25
N TRP A 16 1.48 -24.04 -1.60
CA TRP A 16 0.85 -23.90 -0.28
C TRP A 16 -0.67 -24.01 -0.39
N ALA A 17 -1.26 -24.75 0.54
CA ALA A 17 -2.69 -24.78 0.75
C ALA A 17 -3.06 -23.89 1.94
N GLU A 18 -4.34 -23.90 2.32
CA GLU A 18 -4.84 -23.07 3.42
C GLU A 18 -4.06 -23.26 4.74
N PRO A 19 -3.64 -24.47 5.17
CA PRO A 19 -2.90 -24.63 6.42
C PRO A 19 -1.55 -23.89 6.42
N GLU A 20 -0.78 -23.98 5.33
CA GLU A 20 0.49 -23.27 5.18
C GLU A 20 0.29 -21.76 5.12
N LEU A 21 -0.73 -21.29 4.38
CA LEU A 21 -1.07 -19.86 4.32
C LEU A 21 -1.45 -19.31 5.70
N GLN A 22 -2.22 -20.06 6.49
CA GLN A 22 -2.59 -19.69 7.85
C GLN A 22 -1.38 -19.68 8.79
N GLN A 23 -0.47 -20.65 8.66
CA GLN A 23 0.77 -20.66 9.42
C GLN A 23 1.63 -19.44 9.08
N TRP A 24 1.76 -19.10 7.79
CA TRP A 24 2.49 -17.92 7.34
C TRP A 24 1.87 -16.63 7.86
N ARG A 25 0.54 -16.48 7.81
CA ARG A 25 -0.17 -15.31 8.37
C ARG A 25 0.14 -15.11 9.85
N LYS A 26 0.15 -16.18 10.64
CA LYS A 26 0.50 -16.13 12.09
C LYS A 26 1.95 -15.73 12.37
N CYS A 27 2.85 -15.89 11.41
CA CYS A 27 4.24 -15.44 11.54
C CYS A 27 4.42 -13.96 11.20
N GLN A 28 3.40 -13.29 10.64
CA GLN A 28 3.50 -11.88 10.29
C GLN A 28 3.38 -11.02 11.56
N THR A 29 4.11 -9.91 11.59
CA THR A 29 4.06 -8.93 12.68
C THR A 29 3.96 -7.54 12.09
N ARG A 30 3.10 -6.69 12.67
CA ARG A 30 2.99 -5.29 12.26
C ARG A 30 4.17 -4.50 12.83
N PHE A 31 5.00 -3.95 11.94
CA PHE A 31 6.18 -3.15 12.31
C PHE A 31 5.98 -1.64 12.18
N ARG A 32 4.91 -1.20 11.50
CA ARG A 32 4.63 0.20 11.19
C ARG A 32 3.14 0.51 11.33
N SER A 33 2.80 1.79 11.39
CA SER A 33 1.42 2.23 11.55
C SER A 33 0.93 2.94 10.30
N TYR A 34 -0.09 2.38 9.63
CA TYR A 34 -0.72 3.04 8.49
C TYR A 34 -1.31 4.41 8.86
N GLN A 35 -1.91 4.50 10.05
CA GLN A 35 -2.41 5.77 10.60
C GLN A 35 -1.29 6.82 10.63
N ASN A 36 -0.18 6.52 11.30
CA ASN A 36 0.88 7.50 11.54
C ASN A 36 1.69 7.80 10.27
N ASP A 37 1.99 6.77 9.49
CA ASP A 37 2.91 6.90 8.36
C ASP A 37 2.22 7.40 7.08
N VAL A 38 0.89 7.29 7.00
CA VAL A 38 0.11 7.64 5.79
C VAL A 38 -1.00 8.63 6.10
N LEU A 39 -1.96 8.28 6.97
CA LEU A 39 -3.15 9.11 7.17
C LEU A 39 -2.82 10.46 7.81
N ASP A 40 -1.95 10.48 8.82
CA ASP A 40 -1.50 11.72 9.46
C ASP A 40 -0.71 12.61 8.49
N ALA A 41 0.10 12.00 7.61
CA ALA A 41 0.83 12.72 6.57
C ALA A 41 -0.11 13.31 5.51
N LEU A 42 -1.18 12.60 5.17
CA LEU A 42 -2.22 13.10 4.27
C LEU A 42 -2.97 14.29 4.87
N GLU A 43 -3.28 14.28 6.16
CA GLU A 43 -4.00 15.37 6.82
C GLU A 43 -3.26 16.71 6.70
N ILE A 44 -1.92 16.69 6.81
CA ILE A 44 -1.07 17.88 6.67
C ILE A 44 -1.26 18.57 5.30
N ILE A 45 -1.49 17.79 4.24
CA ILE A 45 -1.55 18.31 2.87
C ILE A 45 -2.99 18.58 2.38
N ARG A 46 -4.03 18.27 3.18
CA ARG A 46 -5.44 18.48 2.82
C ARG A 46 -5.83 19.93 2.56
N SER A 47 -5.06 20.87 3.12
CA SER A 47 -5.26 22.30 2.88
C SER A 47 -4.93 22.70 1.43
N VAL A 48 -4.00 21.99 0.77
CA VAL A 48 -3.49 22.34 -0.56
C VAL A 48 -3.86 21.34 -1.66
N TYR A 49 -4.21 20.10 -1.31
CA TYR A 49 -4.69 19.08 -2.23
C TYR A 49 -6.07 18.55 -1.83
N ASP A 50 -6.80 17.98 -2.79
CA ASP A 50 -8.00 17.22 -2.50
C ASP A 50 -7.61 15.78 -2.17
N VAL A 51 -7.83 15.38 -0.92
CA VAL A 51 -7.58 14.02 -0.43
C VAL A 51 -8.91 13.28 -0.31
N ILE A 52 -9.04 12.18 -1.05
CA ILE A 52 -10.28 11.41 -1.23
C ILE A 52 -10.02 9.97 -0.84
N GLN A 53 -10.93 9.36 -0.08
CA GLN A 53 -10.97 7.91 0.08
C GLN A 53 -11.69 7.30 -1.12
N TYR A 54 -11.02 6.40 -1.85
CA TYR A 54 -11.58 5.74 -3.03
C TYR A 54 -11.97 4.27 -2.79
N GLY A 55 -11.58 3.72 -1.64
CA GLY A 55 -11.88 2.35 -1.27
C GLY A 55 -11.50 2.05 0.17
N GLU A 56 -11.61 0.79 0.55
CA GLU A 56 -11.31 0.31 1.89
C GLU A 56 -10.90 -1.16 1.85
N LEU A 57 -9.93 -1.53 2.66
CA LEU A 57 -9.55 -2.90 2.93
C LEU A 57 -9.89 -3.23 4.38
N ASN A 58 -10.74 -4.24 4.58
CA ASN A 58 -10.95 -4.85 5.89
C ASN A 58 -10.04 -6.07 6.01
N TYR A 59 -9.08 -6.03 6.93
CA TYR A 59 -8.12 -7.10 7.13
C TYR A 59 -7.82 -7.28 8.62
N ASP A 60 -7.96 -8.52 9.11
CA ASP A 60 -7.70 -8.90 10.50
C ASP A 60 -8.47 -8.03 11.53
N GLY A 61 -9.71 -7.64 11.18
CA GLY A 61 -10.55 -6.80 12.03
C GLY A 61 -10.16 -5.32 12.04
N GLU A 62 -9.14 -4.92 11.29
CA GLU A 62 -8.75 -3.53 11.08
C GLU A 62 -9.22 -3.02 9.72
N ILE A 63 -9.48 -1.71 9.67
CA ILE A 63 -9.93 -1.01 8.47
C ILE A 63 -8.80 -0.13 7.95
N TYR A 64 -8.47 -0.31 6.67
CA TYR A 64 -7.45 0.43 5.95
C TYR A 64 -8.10 1.20 4.80
N PRO A 65 -8.44 2.49 4.97
CA PRO A 65 -9.01 3.28 3.89
C PRO A 65 -7.96 3.48 2.78
N LEU A 66 -8.37 3.35 1.52
CA LEU A 66 -7.49 3.57 0.38
C LEU A 66 -7.65 5.02 -0.09
N MET A 67 -6.54 5.77 -0.06
CA MET A 67 -6.55 7.22 -0.23
C MET A 67 -5.93 7.65 -1.56
N ALA A 68 -6.54 8.65 -2.20
CA ALA A 68 -6.05 9.34 -3.37
C ALA A 68 -5.94 10.83 -3.13
N VAL A 69 -4.94 11.45 -3.76
CA VAL A 69 -4.68 12.88 -3.69
C VAL A 69 -4.69 13.44 -5.11
N LYS A 70 -5.43 14.52 -5.31
CA LYS A 70 -5.52 15.22 -6.59
C LYS A 70 -5.29 16.72 -6.40
N SER A 71 -4.93 17.45 -7.46
CA SER A 71 -4.94 18.91 -7.42
C SER A 71 -6.35 19.44 -7.11
N LYS A 72 -6.43 20.50 -6.29
CA LYS A 72 -7.72 21.17 -6.00
C LYS A 72 -8.29 21.87 -7.22
N VAL A 73 -7.42 22.53 -7.97
CA VAL A 73 -7.77 23.16 -9.24
C VAL A 73 -7.37 22.18 -10.32
N TRP A 74 -8.38 21.65 -11.00
CA TRP A 74 -8.23 20.75 -12.13
C TRP A 74 -8.40 21.56 -13.42
N ASP A 75 -7.47 21.42 -14.34
CA ASP A 75 -7.51 22.05 -15.66
C ASP A 75 -7.39 20.95 -16.71
N ASP A 76 -8.49 20.70 -17.43
CA ASP A 76 -8.57 19.65 -18.45
C ASP A 76 -7.67 19.91 -19.67
N THR A 77 -7.05 21.11 -19.75
CA THR A 77 -6.10 21.45 -20.82
C THR A 77 -4.66 21.01 -20.48
N LEU A 78 -4.36 20.67 -19.23
CA LEU A 78 -3.04 20.24 -18.79
C LEU A 78 -2.87 18.71 -18.87
N PRO A 79 -1.66 18.21 -19.16
CA PRO A 79 -1.39 16.78 -19.14
C PRO A 79 -1.55 16.20 -17.73
N VAL A 80 -2.09 14.98 -17.65
CA VAL A 80 -2.35 14.28 -16.39
C VAL A 80 -1.23 13.30 -16.09
N VAL A 81 -0.72 13.30 -14.85
CA VAL A 81 0.24 12.31 -14.35
C VAL A 81 -0.37 11.53 -13.19
N LEU A 82 -0.30 10.20 -13.26
CA LEU A 82 -0.67 9.30 -12.17
C LEU A 82 0.58 8.75 -11.50
N ILE A 83 0.74 9.05 -10.21
CA ILE A 83 1.76 8.45 -9.36
C ILE A 83 1.08 7.45 -8.42
N THR A 84 1.63 6.24 -8.34
CA THR A 84 1.15 5.18 -7.44
C THR A 84 2.27 4.75 -6.50
N GLY A 85 1.93 4.45 -5.25
CA GLY A 85 2.85 4.02 -4.21
C GLY A 85 2.20 2.99 -3.30
N GLY A 86 3.00 2.14 -2.64
CA GLY A 86 2.49 1.01 -1.85
C GLY A 86 1.98 -0.17 -2.69
N VAL A 87 2.25 -0.17 -4.00
CA VAL A 87 1.99 -1.33 -4.87
C VAL A 87 3.20 -2.25 -4.78
N SER A 88 3.20 -3.15 -3.81
CA SER A 88 4.24 -4.19 -3.74
C SER A 88 3.74 -5.52 -3.21
N GLU A 89 4.41 -6.58 -3.66
CA GLU A 89 4.34 -7.93 -3.12
C GLU A 89 5.39 -8.18 -2.01
N TRP A 90 6.32 -7.23 -1.71
CA TRP A 90 7.28 -7.31 -0.57
C TRP A 90 8.00 -5.99 -0.14
N LYS A 91 7.79 -4.84 -0.79
CA LYS A 91 8.49 -3.58 -0.48
C LYS A 91 7.60 -2.55 0.23
N PRO A 92 8.00 -2.03 1.41
CA PRO A 92 7.25 -1.04 2.16
C PRO A 92 7.61 0.38 1.71
N GLU A 93 7.34 0.72 0.45
CA GLU A 93 7.33 2.12 0.02
C GLU A 93 5.92 2.70 0.16
N LYS A 94 5.83 3.79 0.92
CA LYS A 94 4.65 4.53 1.37
C LYS A 94 3.51 4.61 0.33
N VAL A 95 2.27 4.44 0.81
CA VAL A 95 1.04 4.62 0.03
C VAL A 95 0.75 6.10 -0.12
N LEU A 96 0.83 6.60 -1.35
CA LEU A 96 0.29 7.91 -1.75
C LEU A 96 -0.04 7.82 -3.24
N PHE A 97 -1.32 7.91 -3.60
CA PHE A 97 -1.70 8.22 -4.98
C PHE A 97 -1.71 9.73 -5.13
N LEU A 98 -0.89 10.25 -6.02
CA LEU A 98 -0.85 11.67 -6.34
C LEU A 98 -1.14 11.83 -7.83
N LEU A 99 -2.27 12.45 -8.13
CA LEU A 99 -2.62 12.96 -9.44
C LEU A 99 -2.31 14.45 -9.46
N LEU A 100 -1.21 14.81 -10.13
CA LEU A 100 -0.91 16.22 -10.41
C LEU A 100 -1.15 16.49 -11.90
N PRO A 101 -1.65 17.69 -12.27
CA PRO A 101 -1.37 18.21 -13.59
C PRO A 101 0.14 18.37 -13.72
N ALA A 102 0.73 17.86 -14.80
CA ALA A 102 2.17 18.01 -15.03
C ALA A 102 2.48 19.51 -15.25
N PRO A 103 3.61 20.03 -14.73
CA PRO A 103 4.10 21.32 -15.22
C PRO A 103 4.42 21.19 -16.72
N ALA A 104 4.10 22.24 -17.48
CA ALA A 104 4.40 22.35 -18.91
C ALA A 104 5.91 22.23 -19.20
#